data_AF-A0A8T6E8L7-F1
#
_entry.id   AF-A0A8T6E8L7-F1
#
_cell.length_a   1.000
_cell.length_b   1.000
_cell.length_c   1.000
_cell.angle_alpha   90.00
_cell.angle_beta   90.00
_cell.angle_gamma   90.00
#
_symmetry.space_group_name_H-M   'P 1'
#
loop_
_entity.id
_entity.type
_entity.pdbx_description
1 polymer ?
#
loop_
_entity_poly.entity_id
_entity_poly.type
_entity_poly.pdbx_seq_one_letter_code
_entity_poly.pdbx_strand_id
1 'polypeptide(L)'
;MNYSSLPKFIDSNKTFLIGIFIGAGLSIVSCIGIASLLNSTSNSGASNNIDELQALISDEGQLPEVRGSLEDIISDGSPSQRRKDLHTYLIGKDSEELQELIDDSNELLEGRRLVLAQNFLFEHLANINPNHALTKVWSQAEHRWQDLLSVVFGAWASSSLNDAVNAASKLEGSFRSVAVRAILVDRTDITDVERSKTAQILDNEFIANVILSETMVMQLLHRPSDAWDVVLNDSISDDTQADLLSHIASAWISVEGVDGYVPVFRRLFALDGSYRSKLTASVIGRVVAANPQSAWEQAENLSSVEQRWIKPEIMNVWSSIDRQEAFEHVTQIEDPDIQHRVYKSLIDGWSSDQPSAVLNNLQLIPPEHRTDAIGSAIGQLARNRSYDEATRFIQDLDEQGENVVRASESLIYIWSMNDPLSALNWLRANTETGGPYSSISLYMAIEQLSLQDPTQAIAFADANEFPDTTSESIKIQVIQALASHGRFERAKAVLPQLQDPLNRVIYDSLGRNLIFFDRSYDAIELAKDLPESRWIDYFK
;
A
#
# COMPACT_ATOMS: atom_id res chain seq x y z
N MET A 1 7.57 -57.46 -11.77
CA MET A 1 6.38 -56.59 -11.74
C MET A 1 6.82 -55.22 -12.24
N ASN A 2 6.33 -54.82 -13.41
CA ASN A 2 6.67 -53.56 -14.09
C ASN A 2 5.86 -52.41 -13.49
N TYR A 3 6.55 -51.39 -12.98
CA TYR A 3 5.96 -50.09 -12.64
C TYR A 3 6.43 -49.07 -13.69
N SER A 4 5.58 -48.80 -14.67
CA SER A 4 5.76 -47.73 -15.65
C SER A 4 4.41 -47.03 -15.84
N SER A 5 4.12 -46.05 -14.99
CA SER A 5 3.16 -44.96 -15.25
C SER A 5 3.03 -44.07 -14.01
N LEU A 6 3.71 -42.93 -14.02
CA LEU A 6 3.37 -41.77 -13.19
C LEU A 6 3.73 -40.51 -14.00
N PRO A 7 2.82 -39.53 -14.16
CA PRO A 7 3.10 -38.32 -14.92
C PRO A 7 4.00 -37.37 -14.13
N LYS A 8 4.95 -36.74 -14.84
CA LYS A 8 5.74 -35.62 -14.34
C LYS A 8 4.84 -34.38 -14.20
N PHE A 9 4.60 -33.93 -12.98
CA PHE A 9 4.29 -32.52 -12.72
C PHE A 9 5.61 -31.78 -12.51
N ILE A 10 5.95 -30.90 -13.45
CA ILE A 10 6.98 -29.88 -13.24
C ILE A 10 6.19 -28.63 -12.85
N ASP A 11 6.32 -28.24 -11.60
CA ASP A 11 5.83 -26.97 -11.09
C ASP A 11 6.99 -25.98 -11.11
N SER A 12 6.86 -24.93 -11.92
CA SER A 12 7.86 -23.87 -12.07
C SER A 12 7.21 -22.55 -11.69
N ASN A 13 7.14 -22.28 -10.39
CA ASN A 13 6.91 -20.94 -9.86
C ASN A 13 7.75 -20.77 -8.58
N LYS A 14 8.93 -20.17 -8.75
CA LYS A 14 9.73 -19.60 -7.67
C LYS A 14 10.00 -18.14 -8.04
N THR A 15 9.22 -17.23 -7.48
CA THR A 15 9.52 -15.80 -7.51
C THR A 15 9.67 -15.30 -6.08
N PHE A 16 10.85 -14.77 -5.83
CA PHE A 16 11.34 -14.23 -4.56
C PHE A 16 10.68 -12.87 -4.32
N LEU A 17 9.94 -12.72 -3.23
CA LEU A 17 9.34 -11.45 -2.80
C LEU A 17 10.30 -10.71 -1.85
N ILE A 18 10.97 -9.67 -2.36
CA ILE A 18 11.54 -8.61 -1.53
C ILE A 18 11.19 -7.25 -2.16
N GLY A 19 10.31 -6.52 -1.48
CA GLY A 19 10.37 -5.06 -1.36
C GLY A 19 9.54 -4.21 -2.32
N ILE A 20 8.27 -3.92 -1.97
CA ILE A 20 7.59 -2.66 -2.35
C ILE A 20 6.62 -2.27 -1.22
N PHE A 21 6.94 -1.21 -0.46
CA PHE A 21 6.03 -0.62 0.55
C PHE A 21 5.93 0.92 0.44
N ILE A 22 6.19 1.51 -0.72
CA ILE A 22 6.18 2.99 -0.90
C ILE A 22 5.00 3.49 -1.79
N GLY A 23 4.17 2.59 -2.35
CA GLY A 23 3.17 2.98 -3.36
C GLY A 23 1.89 3.67 -2.87
N ALA A 24 1.44 3.43 -1.63
CA ALA A 24 0.07 3.80 -1.24
C ALA A 24 -0.15 5.31 -0.98
N GLY A 25 0.91 6.08 -0.69
CA GLY A 25 0.80 7.52 -0.40
C GLY A 25 0.68 8.43 -1.63
N LEU A 26 1.02 7.93 -2.83
CA LEU A 26 1.18 8.74 -4.04
C LEU A 26 -0.09 8.81 -4.93
N SER A 27 -1.05 7.88 -4.79
CA SER A 27 -2.30 7.91 -5.58
C SER A 27 -3.28 9.01 -5.17
N ILE A 28 -3.24 9.49 -3.92
CA ILE A 28 -4.20 10.47 -3.40
C ILE A 28 -3.95 11.88 -3.98
N VAL A 29 -2.68 12.26 -4.19
CA VAL A 29 -2.31 13.57 -4.77
C VAL A 29 -2.70 13.67 -6.25
N SER A 30 -2.60 12.55 -6.98
CA SER A 30 -3.01 12.43 -8.39
C SER A 30 -4.52 12.62 -8.58
N CYS A 31 -5.35 12.08 -7.68
CA CYS A 31 -6.81 12.16 -7.80
C CYS A 31 -7.38 13.55 -7.48
N ILE A 32 -6.80 14.28 -6.51
CA ILE A 32 -7.21 15.67 -6.23
C ILE A 32 -6.79 16.58 -7.40
N GLY A 33 -5.66 16.29 -8.04
CA GLY A 33 -5.25 16.90 -9.31
C GLY A 33 -6.27 16.62 -10.42
N ILE A 34 -6.67 15.37 -10.63
CA ILE A 34 -7.61 14.96 -11.70
C ILE A 34 -9.03 15.51 -11.48
N ALA A 35 -9.57 15.54 -10.26
CA ALA A 35 -10.88 16.13 -10.01
C ALA A 35 -10.87 17.67 -10.17
N SER A 36 -9.77 18.34 -9.78
CA SER A 36 -9.58 19.77 -10.03
C SER A 36 -9.30 20.09 -11.50
N LEU A 37 -8.68 19.18 -12.25
CA LEU A 37 -8.48 19.27 -13.70
C LEU A 37 -9.79 19.00 -14.45
N LEU A 38 -10.55 17.95 -14.14
CA LEU A 38 -11.83 17.67 -14.80
C LEU A 38 -12.88 18.77 -14.55
N ASN A 39 -12.84 19.48 -13.42
CA ASN A 39 -13.70 20.64 -13.16
C ASN A 39 -13.18 21.96 -13.77
N SER A 40 -11.92 22.01 -14.25
CA SER A 40 -11.31 23.21 -14.86
C SER A 40 -10.88 23.04 -16.33
N THR A 41 -10.92 21.83 -16.88
CA THR A 41 -10.59 21.51 -18.27
C THR A 41 -11.67 20.63 -18.89
N SER A 42 -12.77 21.26 -19.31
CA SER A 42 -13.47 20.80 -20.51
C SER A 42 -12.52 21.03 -21.68
N ASN A 43 -11.74 20.01 -22.05
CA ASN A 43 -10.68 20.10 -23.06
C ASN A 43 -11.20 20.14 -24.52
N SER A 44 -12.41 20.68 -24.74
CA SER A 44 -12.85 21.17 -26.06
C SER A 44 -12.19 22.50 -26.43
N GLY A 45 -11.46 23.14 -25.50
CA GLY A 45 -10.81 24.43 -25.71
C GLY A 45 -9.50 24.38 -26.52
N ALA A 46 -8.76 23.27 -26.56
CA ALA A 46 -7.47 23.22 -27.26
C ALA A 46 -7.64 23.28 -28.79
N SER A 47 -8.59 22.54 -29.36
CA SER A 47 -8.91 22.66 -30.79
C SER A 47 -9.56 24.01 -31.10
N ASN A 48 -10.46 24.50 -30.24
CA ASN A 48 -11.11 25.80 -30.43
C ASN A 48 -10.11 26.96 -30.35
N ASN A 49 -9.05 26.87 -29.55
CA ASN A 49 -8.00 27.90 -29.48
C ASN A 49 -7.10 27.87 -30.71
N ILE A 50 -6.81 26.70 -31.27
CA ILE A 50 -6.07 26.59 -32.54
C ILE A 50 -6.93 27.13 -33.70
N ASP A 51 -8.22 26.81 -33.72
CA ASP A 51 -9.17 27.32 -34.73
C ASP A 51 -9.40 28.83 -34.57
N GLU A 52 -9.47 29.38 -33.35
CA GLU A 52 -9.53 30.82 -33.08
C GLU A 52 -8.22 31.53 -33.46
N LEU A 53 -7.05 30.92 -33.19
CA LEU A 53 -5.76 31.46 -33.60
C LEU A 53 -5.56 31.38 -35.12
N GLN A 54 -6.02 30.30 -35.77
CA GLN A 54 -6.03 30.18 -37.23
C GLN A 54 -7.01 31.18 -37.86
N ALA A 55 -8.14 31.46 -37.22
CA ALA A 55 -9.06 32.53 -37.63
C ALA A 55 -8.41 33.92 -37.46
N LEU A 56 -7.66 34.16 -36.40
CA LEU A 56 -6.86 35.38 -36.19
C LEU A 56 -5.70 35.53 -37.18
N ILE A 57 -5.12 34.43 -37.66
CA ILE A 57 -4.07 34.41 -38.69
C ILE A 57 -4.66 34.58 -40.10
N SER A 58 -5.91 34.16 -40.31
CA SER A 58 -6.59 34.21 -41.61
C SER A 58 -7.22 35.57 -41.92
N ASP A 59 -7.52 36.38 -40.89
CA ASP A 59 -7.85 37.79 -41.04
C ASP A 59 -6.52 38.57 -41.15
N GLU A 60 -6.28 39.34 -42.23
CA GLU A 60 -4.99 39.96 -42.63
C GLU A 60 -4.41 41.01 -41.63
N GLY A 61 -4.68 40.90 -40.33
CA GLY A 61 -4.15 41.74 -39.26
C GLY A 61 -2.90 41.15 -38.61
N GLN A 62 -1.87 41.97 -38.46
CA GLN A 62 -0.64 41.66 -37.71
C GLN A 62 -0.95 40.93 -36.40
N LEU A 63 -0.27 39.79 -36.16
CA LEU A 63 -0.32 39.10 -34.86
C LEU A 63 -0.07 40.13 -33.75
N PRO A 64 -0.91 40.17 -32.70
CA PRO A 64 -0.71 41.12 -31.61
C PRO A 64 0.70 40.95 -31.04
N GLU A 65 1.49 42.02 -31.13
CA GLU A 65 2.86 42.04 -30.62
C GLU A 65 2.78 41.97 -29.08
N VAL A 66 2.98 40.77 -28.52
CA VAL A 66 3.10 40.60 -27.07
C VAL A 66 4.43 41.21 -26.66
N ARG A 67 4.37 42.43 -26.12
CA ARG A 67 5.52 43.14 -25.57
C ARG A 67 5.64 42.82 -24.09
N GLY A 68 6.74 42.19 -23.70
CA GLY A 68 7.03 41.88 -22.29
C GLY A 68 8.07 40.77 -22.17
N SER A 69 8.67 40.67 -20.99
CA SER A 69 9.45 39.49 -20.57
C SER A 69 8.53 38.31 -20.27
N LEU A 70 9.09 37.10 -20.18
CA LEU A 70 8.37 35.91 -19.72
C LEU A 70 7.71 36.12 -18.34
N GLU A 71 8.39 36.87 -17.46
CA GLU A 71 7.87 37.22 -16.13
C GLU A 71 6.64 38.13 -16.20
N ASP A 72 6.65 39.12 -17.09
CA ASP A 72 5.51 40.03 -17.29
C ASP A 72 4.27 39.24 -17.76
N ILE A 73 4.46 38.35 -18.74
CA ILE A 73 3.40 37.53 -19.33
C ILE A 73 2.78 36.58 -18.29
N ILE A 74 3.57 36.03 -17.37
CA ILE A 74 3.10 35.06 -16.37
C ILE A 74 2.51 35.74 -15.13
N SER A 75 2.93 36.98 -14.85
CA SER A 75 2.49 37.74 -13.70
C SER A 75 1.13 38.43 -13.91
N ASP A 76 0.81 38.81 -15.14
CA ASP A 76 -0.39 39.58 -15.45
C ASP A 76 -1.52 38.73 -16.06
N GLY A 77 -2.78 39.05 -15.69
CA GLY A 77 -3.97 38.48 -16.31
C GLY A 77 -4.52 37.18 -15.69
N SER A 78 -5.70 36.78 -16.18
CA SER A 78 -6.36 35.54 -15.76
C SER A 78 -5.59 34.31 -16.25
N PRO A 79 -5.77 33.11 -15.66
CA PRO A 79 -5.11 31.88 -16.14
C PRO A 79 -5.30 31.61 -17.65
N SER A 80 -6.48 31.91 -18.18
CA SER A 80 -6.77 31.76 -19.62
C SER A 80 -6.05 32.81 -20.47
N GLN A 81 -5.97 34.05 -19.99
CA GLN A 81 -5.25 35.13 -20.68
C GLN A 81 -3.74 34.84 -20.72
N ARG A 82 -3.15 34.42 -19.60
CA ARG A 82 -1.74 34.02 -19.51
C ARG A 82 -1.39 32.90 -20.47
N ARG A 83 -2.25 31.89 -20.58
CA ARG A 83 -2.11 30.82 -21.57
C ARG A 83 -2.08 31.36 -23.00
N LYS A 84 -3.00 32.26 -23.35
CA LYS A 84 -3.07 32.86 -24.69
C LYS A 84 -1.85 33.73 -25.01
N ASP A 85 -1.44 34.56 -24.07
CA ASP A 85 -0.29 35.45 -24.24
C ASP A 85 1.01 34.67 -24.34
N LEU A 86 1.15 33.61 -23.54
CA LEU A 86 2.31 32.72 -23.60
C LEU A 86 2.36 31.94 -24.92
N HIS A 87 1.24 31.40 -25.41
CA HIS A 87 1.21 30.82 -26.75
C HIS A 87 1.66 31.83 -27.81
N THR A 88 1.12 33.04 -27.79
CA THR A 88 1.44 34.09 -28.77
C THR A 88 2.92 34.48 -28.69
N TYR A 89 3.48 34.59 -27.49
CA TYR A 89 4.89 34.90 -27.24
C TYR A 89 5.85 33.84 -27.77
N LEU A 90 5.45 32.57 -27.73
CA LEU A 90 6.27 31.44 -28.19
C LEU A 90 6.18 31.21 -29.70
N ILE A 91 5.25 31.87 -30.42
CA ILE A 91 5.17 31.77 -31.88
C ILE A 91 6.44 32.31 -32.53
N GLY A 92 7.06 31.49 -33.38
CA GLY A 92 8.25 31.85 -34.15
C GLY A 92 9.56 31.70 -33.38
N LYS A 93 9.51 31.26 -32.11
CA LYS A 93 10.71 30.92 -31.34
C LYS A 93 11.30 29.61 -31.84
N ASP A 94 12.62 29.59 -32.02
CA ASP A 94 13.34 28.36 -32.36
C ASP A 94 13.69 27.54 -31.11
N SER A 95 14.30 26.37 -31.31
CA SER A 95 14.65 25.50 -30.18
C SER A 95 15.73 26.07 -29.27
N GLU A 96 16.62 26.94 -29.76
CA GLU A 96 17.66 27.57 -28.95
C GLU A 96 17.05 28.65 -28.05
N GLU A 97 16.22 29.53 -28.62
CA GLU A 97 15.50 30.56 -27.84
C GLU A 97 14.59 29.94 -26.76
N LEU A 98 13.92 28.83 -27.06
CA LEU A 98 13.08 28.13 -26.07
C LEU A 98 13.89 27.53 -24.91
N GLN A 99 15.12 27.11 -25.16
CA GLN A 99 15.98 26.60 -24.08
C GLN A 99 16.44 27.73 -23.17
N GLU A 100 16.83 28.87 -23.74
CA GLU A 100 17.20 30.06 -22.97
C GLU A 100 16.02 30.46 -22.07
N LEU A 101 14.80 30.48 -22.60
CA LEU A 101 13.59 30.75 -21.80
C LEU A 101 13.33 29.71 -20.70
N ILE A 102 13.64 28.43 -20.93
CA ILE A 102 13.53 27.39 -19.90
C ILE A 102 14.55 27.64 -18.78
N ASP A 103 15.79 27.99 -19.13
CA ASP A 103 16.83 28.30 -18.16
C ASP A 103 16.51 29.56 -17.37
N ASP A 104 16.12 30.64 -18.05
CA ASP A 104 15.66 31.88 -17.43
C ASP A 104 14.46 31.65 -16.51
N SER A 105 13.53 30.77 -16.88
CA SER A 105 12.36 30.47 -16.04
C SER A 105 12.76 29.94 -14.66
N ASN A 106 13.82 29.13 -14.57
CA ASN A 106 14.32 28.59 -13.30
C ASN A 106 14.93 29.66 -12.39
N GLU A 107 15.44 30.75 -12.97
CA GLU A 107 16.02 31.87 -12.21
C GLU A 107 14.97 32.89 -11.79
N LEU A 108 13.96 33.10 -12.64
CA LEU A 108 13.01 34.21 -12.51
C LEU A 108 11.71 33.83 -11.80
N LEU A 109 11.33 32.56 -11.77
CA LEU A 109 10.00 32.13 -11.31
C LEU A 109 10.08 31.09 -10.20
N GLU A 110 9.14 31.18 -9.27
CA GLU A 110 9.01 30.21 -8.17
C GLU A 110 7.60 29.60 -8.10
N GLY A 111 7.52 28.41 -7.48
CA GLY A 111 6.27 27.73 -7.15
C GLY A 111 5.35 27.49 -8.36
N ARG A 112 4.08 27.88 -8.24
CA ARG A 112 3.06 27.61 -9.27
C ARG A 112 3.32 28.33 -10.60
N ARG A 113 4.01 29.48 -10.57
CA ARG A 113 4.33 30.25 -11.78
C ARG A 113 5.37 29.54 -12.63
N LEU A 114 6.42 29.01 -11.98
CA LEU A 114 7.45 28.19 -12.63
C LEU A 114 6.85 26.94 -13.28
N VAL A 115 5.95 26.25 -12.57
CA VAL A 115 5.29 25.04 -13.11
C VAL A 115 4.50 25.36 -14.37
N LEU A 116 3.71 26.42 -14.35
CA LEU A 116 2.94 26.85 -15.51
C LEU A 116 3.87 27.21 -16.69
N ALA A 117 4.88 28.04 -16.46
CA ALA A 117 5.84 28.48 -17.48
C ALA A 117 6.49 27.30 -18.20
N GLN A 118 7.04 26.38 -17.41
CA GLN A 118 7.81 25.27 -17.95
C GLN A 118 6.93 24.29 -18.70
N ASN A 119 5.70 24.03 -18.26
CA ASN A 119 4.80 23.16 -19.01
C ASN A 119 4.59 23.70 -20.44
N PHE A 120 4.34 25.01 -20.61
CA PHE A 120 4.19 25.60 -21.95
C PHE A 120 5.49 25.62 -22.77
N LEU A 121 6.62 25.93 -22.14
CA LEU A 121 7.92 25.97 -22.81
C LEU A 121 8.34 24.58 -23.29
N PHE A 122 8.20 23.55 -22.44
CA PHE A 122 8.49 22.16 -22.79
C PHE A 122 7.50 21.61 -23.83
N GLU A 123 6.23 22.00 -23.76
CA GLU A 123 5.22 21.65 -24.79
C GLU A 123 5.62 22.20 -26.17
N HIS A 124 5.97 23.50 -26.26
CA HIS A 124 6.42 24.10 -27.52
C HIS A 124 7.75 23.52 -28.00
N LEU A 125 8.71 23.33 -27.08
CA LEU A 125 9.99 22.73 -27.44
C LEU A 125 9.79 21.30 -27.93
N ALA A 126 8.85 20.54 -27.36
CA ALA A 126 8.53 19.19 -27.82
C ALA A 126 7.87 19.16 -29.20
N ASN A 127 7.03 20.15 -29.52
CA ASN A 127 6.42 20.30 -30.85
C ASN A 127 7.45 20.64 -31.95
N ILE A 128 8.53 21.36 -31.60
CA ILE A 128 9.58 21.77 -32.55
C ILE A 128 10.71 20.72 -32.62
N ASN A 129 11.21 20.30 -31.46
CA ASN A 129 12.35 19.40 -31.31
C ASN A 129 12.20 18.51 -30.06
N PRO A 130 11.46 17.39 -30.16
CA PRO A 130 11.14 16.55 -29.02
C PRO A 130 12.34 15.87 -28.37
N ASN A 131 13.37 15.51 -29.15
CA ASN A 131 14.61 14.96 -28.61
C ASN A 131 15.33 15.97 -27.72
N HIS A 132 15.28 17.25 -28.10
CA HIS A 132 15.88 18.32 -27.31
C HIS A 132 15.09 18.58 -26.03
N ALA A 133 13.76 18.64 -26.13
CA ALA A 133 12.87 18.75 -24.96
C ALA A 133 13.16 17.63 -23.96
N LEU A 134 13.24 16.38 -24.44
CA LEU A 134 13.55 15.22 -23.62
C LEU A 134 14.95 15.31 -22.98
N THR A 135 15.94 15.79 -23.73
CA THR A 135 17.29 16.06 -23.20
C THR A 135 17.27 17.07 -22.07
N LYS A 136 16.45 18.13 -22.23
CA LYS A 136 16.27 19.15 -21.20
C LYS A 136 15.59 18.60 -19.96
N VAL A 137 14.59 17.71 -20.09
CA VAL A 137 13.93 17.06 -18.94
C VAL A 137 14.95 16.36 -18.05
N TRP A 138 15.92 15.65 -18.63
CA TRP A 138 16.96 14.95 -17.86
C TRP A 138 17.96 15.89 -17.16
N SER A 139 18.07 17.13 -17.63
CA SER A 139 18.90 18.16 -16.99
C SER A 139 18.19 18.91 -15.85
N GLN A 140 16.88 18.79 -15.72
CA GLN A 140 16.11 19.45 -14.66
C GLN A 140 16.24 18.69 -13.33
N ALA A 141 15.99 19.41 -12.22
CA ALA A 141 16.08 18.86 -10.88
C ALA A 141 15.22 17.59 -10.68
N GLU A 142 15.72 16.66 -9.85
CA GLU A 142 15.23 15.29 -9.65
C GLU A 142 13.73 15.18 -9.28
N HIS A 143 13.10 16.26 -8.82
CA HIS A 143 11.71 16.25 -8.35
C HIS A 143 10.64 16.58 -9.41
N ARG A 144 11.01 17.00 -10.64
CA ARG A 144 10.03 17.47 -11.65
C ARG A 144 10.02 16.74 -12.98
N TRP A 145 10.93 15.78 -13.15
CA TRP A 145 11.05 15.08 -14.43
C TRP A 145 9.74 14.38 -14.83
N GLN A 146 8.91 13.92 -13.88
CA GLN A 146 7.65 13.22 -14.18
C GLN A 146 6.65 14.13 -14.92
N ASP A 147 6.36 15.31 -14.38
CA ASP A 147 5.43 16.27 -14.98
C ASP A 147 5.91 16.70 -16.37
N LEU A 148 7.19 17.06 -16.48
CA LEU A 148 7.78 17.53 -17.72
C LEU A 148 7.87 16.43 -18.78
N LEU A 149 8.19 15.20 -18.38
CA LEU A 149 8.19 14.05 -19.28
C LEU A 149 6.78 13.77 -19.81
N SER A 150 5.76 13.90 -18.96
CA SER A 150 4.36 13.76 -19.38
C SER A 150 4.00 14.81 -20.43
N VAL A 151 4.35 16.08 -20.20
CA VAL A 151 4.11 17.17 -21.15
C VAL A 151 4.83 16.93 -22.49
N VAL A 152 6.11 16.57 -22.46
CA VAL A 152 6.91 16.34 -23.67
C VAL A 152 6.34 15.19 -24.50
N PHE A 153 6.00 14.05 -23.88
CA PHE A 153 5.46 12.91 -24.61
C PHE A 153 4.03 13.13 -25.09
N GLY A 154 3.21 13.88 -24.35
CA GLY A 154 1.88 14.30 -24.81
C GLY A 154 1.96 15.14 -26.09
N ALA A 155 2.77 16.21 -26.06
CA ALA A 155 2.98 17.10 -27.20
C ALA A 155 3.61 16.37 -28.40
N TRP A 156 4.67 15.59 -28.16
CA TRP A 156 5.33 14.80 -29.21
C TRP A 156 4.36 13.80 -29.85
N ALA A 157 3.51 13.14 -29.05
CA ALA A 157 2.51 12.23 -29.59
C ALA A 157 1.48 12.97 -30.46
N SER A 158 1.04 14.17 -30.06
CA SER A 158 0.13 15.00 -30.85
C SER A 158 0.73 15.40 -32.21
N SER A 159 2.04 15.65 -32.30
CA SER A 159 2.71 15.95 -33.57
C SER A 159 3.04 14.71 -34.39
N SER A 160 3.53 13.64 -33.76
CA SER A 160 3.92 12.37 -34.39
C SER A 160 3.80 11.21 -33.41
N LEU A 161 2.65 10.53 -33.43
CA LEU A 161 2.37 9.39 -32.56
C LEU A 161 3.43 8.29 -32.70
N ASN A 162 3.81 7.93 -33.93
CA ASN A 162 4.78 6.85 -34.17
C ASN A 162 6.16 7.17 -33.60
N ASP A 163 6.62 8.42 -33.71
CA ASP A 163 7.94 8.80 -33.20
C ASP A 163 7.95 8.85 -31.67
N ALA A 164 6.90 9.39 -31.06
CA ALA A 164 6.73 9.39 -29.61
C ALA A 164 6.70 7.96 -29.05
N VAL A 165 5.99 7.03 -29.71
CA VAL A 165 5.93 5.61 -29.33
C VAL A 165 7.29 4.95 -29.45
N ASN A 166 8.01 5.18 -30.56
CA ASN A 166 9.36 4.67 -30.77
C ASN A 166 10.39 5.22 -29.77
N ALA A 167 10.17 6.43 -29.25
CA ALA A 167 11.00 7.01 -28.22
C ALA A 167 10.66 6.46 -26.83
N ALA A 168 9.37 6.34 -26.51
CA ALA A 168 8.89 5.79 -25.24
C ALA A 168 9.31 4.32 -25.06
N SER A 169 9.32 3.51 -26.12
CA SER A 169 9.75 2.10 -26.06
C SER A 169 11.22 1.91 -25.69
N LYS A 170 12.05 2.95 -25.83
CA LYS A 170 13.48 2.96 -25.46
C LYS A 170 13.72 3.38 -24.01
N LEU A 171 12.70 3.88 -23.31
CA LEU A 171 12.81 4.24 -21.90
C LEU A 171 12.70 3.00 -21.02
N GLU A 172 13.20 3.09 -19.78
CA GLU A 172 13.12 2.01 -18.80
C GLU A 172 12.38 2.46 -17.53
N GLY A 173 11.84 1.49 -16.78
CA GLY A 173 11.24 1.70 -15.47
C GLY A 173 10.14 2.77 -15.45
N SER A 174 10.20 3.67 -14.46
CA SER A 174 9.20 4.72 -14.24
C SER A 174 9.14 5.77 -15.35
N PHE A 175 10.25 6.03 -16.06
CA PHE A 175 10.28 6.96 -17.20
C PHE A 175 9.42 6.46 -18.35
N ARG A 176 9.55 5.17 -18.70
CA ARG A 176 8.69 4.52 -19.70
C ARG A 176 7.24 4.64 -19.26
N SER A 177 6.94 4.38 -18.00
CA SER A 177 5.55 4.42 -17.52
C SER A 177 4.87 5.77 -17.69
N VAL A 178 5.58 6.85 -17.33
CA VAL A 178 5.07 8.22 -17.49
C VAL A 178 4.88 8.56 -18.97
N ALA A 179 5.86 8.23 -19.83
CA ALA A 179 5.77 8.49 -21.26
C ALA A 179 4.59 7.75 -21.92
N VAL A 180 4.42 6.46 -21.61
CA VAL A 180 3.30 5.66 -22.14
C VAL A 180 1.95 6.22 -21.68
N ARG A 181 1.85 6.65 -20.42
CA ARG A 181 0.64 7.30 -19.89
C ARG A 181 0.29 8.56 -20.68
N ALA A 182 1.26 9.45 -20.88
CA ALA A 182 1.03 10.69 -21.62
C ALA A 182 0.58 10.44 -23.07
N ILE A 183 1.15 9.43 -23.73
CA ILE A 183 0.77 9.06 -25.11
C ILE A 183 -0.65 8.52 -25.18
N LEU A 184 -1.03 7.64 -24.25
CA LEU A 184 -2.26 6.85 -24.36
C LEU A 184 -3.45 7.42 -23.58
N VAL A 185 -3.22 8.04 -22.40
CA VAL A 185 -4.28 8.56 -21.52
C VAL A 185 -4.58 10.02 -21.81
N ASP A 186 -3.56 10.87 -21.84
CA ASP A 186 -3.76 12.32 -21.88
C ASP A 186 -4.23 12.81 -23.26
N ARG A 187 -4.09 11.98 -24.29
CA ARG A 187 -4.60 12.24 -25.64
C ARG A 187 -6.06 11.84 -25.79
N THR A 188 -6.91 12.85 -26.03
CA THR A 188 -8.34 12.68 -26.33
C THR A 188 -8.64 12.50 -27.82
N ASP A 189 -7.65 12.71 -28.68
CA ASP A 189 -7.77 12.74 -30.13
C ASP A 189 -7.33 11.43 -30.83
N ILE A 190 -6.79 10.46 -30.09
CA ILE A 190 -6.60 9.08 -30.60
C ILE A 190 -7.87 8.25 -30.45
N THR A 191 -8.17 7.45 -31.47
CA THR A 191 -9.28 6.48 -31.40
C THR A 191 -8.91 5.29 -30.50
N ASP A 192 -9.90 4.55 -30.00
CA ASP A 192 -9.65 3.35 -29.17
C ASP A 192 -8.86 2.27 -29.93
N VAL A 193 -9.07 2.17 -31.25
CA VAL A 193 -8.32 1.25 -32.11
C VAL A 193 -6.84 1.65 -32.20
N GLU A 194 -6.55 2.94 -32.34
CA GLU A 194 -5.17 3.46 -32.34
C GLU A 194 -4.52 3.31 -30.96
N ARG A 195 -5.25 3.62 -29.90
CA ARG A 195 -4.80 3.46 -28.51
C ARG A 195 -4.41 2.00 -28.24
N SER A 196 -5.25 1.04 -28.62
CA SER A 196 -4.98 -0.40 -28.47
C SER A 196 -3.75 -0.85 -29.27
N LYS A 197 -3.62 -0.44 -30.54
CA LYS A 197 -2.44 -0.76 -31.36
C LYS A 197 -1.16 -0.18 -30.79
N THR A 198 -1.20 1.08 -30.35
CA THR A 198 -0.06 1.75 -29.73
C THR A 198 0.37 1.05 -28.44
N ALA A 199 -0.61 0.64 -27.62
CA ALA A 199 -0.34 -0.09 -26.39
C ALA A 199 0.35 -1.45 -26.65
N GLN A 200 -0.02 -2.17 -27.72
CA GLN A 200 0.66 -3.40 -28.15
C GLN A 200 2.11 -3.15 -28.58
N ILE A 201 2.37 -2.06 -29.33
CA ILE A 201 3.74 -1.72 -29.77
C ILE A 201 4.64 -1.41 -28.58
N LEU A 202 4.08 -0.77 -27.56
CA LEU A 202 4.81 -0.39 -26.37
C LEU A 202 5.11 -1.58 -25.45
N ASP A 203 4.83 -2.83 -25.86
CA ASP A 203 5.15 -4.11 -25.17
C ASP A 203 5.10 -3.98 -23.64
N ASN A 204 4.01 -3.38 -23.18
CA ASN A 204 3.82 -3.08 -21.79
C ASN A 204 2.41 -3.50 -21.46
N GLU A 205 2.18 -4.81 -21.45
CA GLU A 205 0.89 -5.42 -21.14
C GLU A 205 0.31 -4.85 -19.85
N PHE A 206 1.15 -4.58 -18.84
CA PHE A 206 0.74 -3.89 -17.61
C PHE A 206 0.17 -2.49 -17.89
N ILE A 207 0.89 -1.63 -18.60
CA ILE A 207 0.42 -0.25 -18.85
C ILE A 207 -0.69 -0.21 -19.91
N ALA A 208 -0.67 -1.10 -20.90
CA ALA A 208 -1.74 -1.28 -21.87
C ALA A 208 -3.04 -1.63 -21.14
N ASN A 209 -2.99 -2.55 -20.19
CA ASN A 209 -4.15 -2.99 -19.42
C ASN A 209 -4.61 -1.91 -18.42
N VAL A 210 -3.69 -1.23 -17.74
CA VAL A 210 -4.02 -0.09 -16.87
C VAL A 210 -4.65 1.05 -17.67
N ILE A 211 -4.09 1.41 -18.82
CA ILE A 211 -4.56 2.54 -19.61
C ILE A 211 -5.83 2.21 -20.40
N LEU A 212 -5.96 1.00 -20.96
CA LEU A 212 -7.20 0.56 -21.58
C LEU A 212 -8.30 0.51 -20.54
N SER A 213 -8.01 0.02 -19.34
CA SER A 213 -9.00 0.03 -18.27
C SER A 213 -9.30 1.44 -17.77
N GLU A 214 -8.33 2.33 -17.54
CA GLU A 214 -8.59 3.73 -17.17
C GLU A 214 -9.40 4.45 -18.25
N THR A 215 -9.08 4.23 -19.53
CA THR A 215 -9.81 4.81 -20.67
C THR A 215 -11.22 4.26 -20.76
N MET A 216 -11.39 2.95 -20.67
CA MET A 216 -12.70 2.30 -20.68
C MET A 216 -13.52 2.74 -19.48
N VAL A 217 -12.91 2.88 -18.30
CA VAL A 217 -13.55 3.43 -17.11
C VAL A 217 -13.99 4.86 -17.37
N MET A 218 -13.11 5.74 -17.84
CA MET A 218 -13.43 7.14 -18.18
C MET A 218 -14.57 7.25 -19.21
N GLN A 219 -14.55 6.42 -20.25
CA GLN A 219 -15.60 6.36 -21.24
C GLN A 219 -16.90 5.81 -20.66
N LEU A 220 -16.84 4.81 -19.78
CA LEU A 220 -17.98 4.14 -19.16
C LEU A 220 -18.37 4.77 -17.81
N LEU A 221 -17.84 5.93 -17.42
CA LEU A 221 -18.24 6.57 -16.15
C LEU A 221 -19.72 6.96 -16.11
N HIS A 222 -20.34 7.11 -17.29
CA HIS A 222 -21.79 7.28 -17.41
C HIS A 222 -22.57 5.96 -17.24
N ARG A 223 -21.88 4.81 -17.21
CA ARG A 223 -22.40 3.44 -17.07
C ARG A 223 -21.45 2.58 -16.21
N PRO A 224 -21.22 2.95 -14.93
CA PRO A 224 -20.19 2.34 -14.10
C PRO A 224 -20.36 0.83 -13.86
N SER A 225 -21.60 0.34 -13.88
CA SER A 225 -21.92 -1.10 -13.85
C SER A 225 -21.25 -1.88 -14.98
N ASP A 226 -21.26 -1.32 -16.19
CA ASP A 226 -20.67 -1.98 -17.37
C ASP A 226 -19.14 -1.92 -17.31
N ALA A 227 -18.58 -0.80 -16.83
CA ALA A 227 -17.14 -0.66 -16.59
C ALA A 227 -16.63 -1.75 -15.63
N TRP A 228 -17.39 -1.98 -14.56
CA TRP A 228 -17.08 -3.02 -13.59
C TRP A 228 -17.09 -4.42 -14.21
N ASP A 229 -18.10 -4.74 -15.04
CA ASP A 229 -18.20 -6.05 -15.69
C ASP A 229 -17.07 -6.27 -16.71
N VAL A 230 -16.63 -5.23 -17.41
CA VAL A 230 -15.46 -5.30 -18.28
C VAL A 230 -14.22 -5.68 -17.47
N VAL A 231 -13.94 -4.95 -16.38
CA VAL A 231 -12.74 -5.16 -15.57
C VAL A 231 -12.75 -6.55 -14.92
N LEU A 232 -13.91 -7.08 -14.54
CA LEU A 232 -14.03 -8.44 -13.99
C LEU A 232 -13.77 -9.56 -15.00
N ASN A 233 -14.09 -9.34 -16.28
CA ASN A 233 -13.98 -10.36 -17.31
C ASN A 233 -12.65 -10.29 -18.09
N ASP A 234 -11.83 -9.27 -17.84
CA ASP A 234 -10.57 -9.09 -18.55
C ASP A 234 -9.42 -9.90 -17.91
N SER A 235 -8.43 -10.27 -18.72
CA SER A 235 -7.27 -11.07 -18.31
C SER A 235 -6.15 -10.21 -17.71
N ILE A 236 -6.50 -9.38 -16.72
CA ILE A 236 -5.57 -8.48 -16.04
C ILE A 236 -5.14 -9.04 -14.69
N SER A 237 -3.99 -8.58 -14.16
CA SER A 237 -3.48 -9.07 -12.87
C SER A 237 -4.39 -8.66 -11.72
N ASP A 238 -4.41 -9.48 -10.66
CA ASP A 238 -5.26 -9.28 -9.50
C ASP A 238 -5.15 -7.89 -8.85
N ASP A 239 -3.92 -7.41 -8.68
CA ASP A 239 -3.69 -6.09 -8.09
C ASP A 239 -4.19 -4.96 -9.00
N THR A 240 -4.00 -5.09 -10.31
CA THR A 240 -4.48 -4.09 -11.30
C THR A 240 -6.00 -4.05 -11.32
N GLN A 241 -6.63 -5.21 -11.31
CA GLN A 241 -8.08 -5.33 -11.29
C GLN A 241 -8.67 -4.72 -10.01
N ALA A 242 -8.07 -4.97 -8.84
CA ALA A 242 -8.47 -4.33 -7.60
C ALA A 242 -8.35 -2.79 -7.67
N ASP A 243 -7.26 -2.26 -8.21
CA ASP A 243 -7.11 -0.80 -8.34
C ASP A 243 -8.18 -0.21 -9.27
N LEU A 244 -8.47 -0.84 -10.41
CA LEU A 244 -9.47 -0.36 -11.35
C LEU A 244 -10.89 -0.43 -10.80
N LEU A 245 -11.25 -1.55 -10.16
CA LEU A 245 -12.55 -1.70 -9.50
C LEU A 245 -12.74 -0.67 -8.39
N SER A 246 -11.68 -0.32 -7.65
CA SER A 246 -11.70 0.76 -6.66
C SER A 246 -12.00 2.12 -7.29
N HIS A 247 -11.39 2.42 -8.44
CA HIS A 247 -11.66 3.66 -9.19
C HIS A 247 -13.10 3.68 -9.76
N ILE A 248 -13.58 2.57 -10.32
CA ILE A 248 -14.95 2.44 -10.83
C ILE A 248 -15.95 2.63 -9.71
N ALA A 249 -15.79 1.93 -8.58
CA ALA A 249 -16.66 2.10 -7.42
C ALA A 249 -16.71 3.56 -6.97
N SER A 250 -15.54 4.20 -6.88
CA SER A 250 -15.43 5.60 -6.47
C SER A 250 -16.19 6.53 -7.42
N ALA A 251 -16.04 6.33 -8.73
CA ALA A 251 -16.74 7.13 -9.71
C ALA A 251 -18.24 6.83 -9.74
N TRP A 252 -18.64 5.56 -9.55
CA TRP A 252 -20.03 5.15 -9.43
C TRP A 252 -20.72 5.88 -8.27
N ILE A 253 -20.11 5.84 -7.08
CA ILE A 253 -20.59 6.55 -5.89
C ILE A 253 -20.59 8.07 -6.11
N SER A 254 -19.61 8.60 -6.84
CA SER A 254 -19.59 10.03 -7.17
C SER A 254 -20.74 10.45 -8.10
N VAL A 255 -21.16 9.59 -9.01
CA VAL A 255 -22.22 9.88 -10.00
C VAL A 255 -23.61 9.66 -9.41
N GLU A 256 -23.81 8.54 -8.70
CA GLU A 256 -25.11 8.15 -8.14
C GLU A 256 -25.29 8.61 -6.68
N GLY A 257 -24.27 9.25 -6.10
CA GLY A 257 -24.26 9.60 -4.69
C GLY A 257 -24.24 8.35 -3.81
N VAL A 258 -24.86 8.47 -2.62
CA VAL A 258 -24.90 7.33 -1.69
C VAL A 258 -25.70 6.17 -2.30
N ASP A 259 -26.67 6.39 -3.19
CA ASP A 259 -27.47 5.30 -3.78
C ASP A 259 -26.64 4.33 -4.64
N GLY A 260 -25.51 4.80 -5.20
CA GLY A 260 -24.56 3.96 -5.94
C GLY A 260 -23.79 2.97 -5.08
N TYR A 261 -23.87 3.06 -3.76
CA TYR A 261 -23.14 2.20 -2.84
C TYR A 261 -23.67 0.76 -2.80
N VAL A 262 -24.99 0.58 -2.72
CA VAL A 262 -25.61 -0.76 -2.66
C VAL A 262 -25.21 -1.66 -3.85
N PRO A 263 -25.29 -1.22 -5.12
CA PRO A 263 -24.89 -2.07 -6.24
C PRO A 263 -23.39 -2.36 -6.25
N VAL A 264 -22.53 -1.40 -5.90
CA VAL A 264 -21.08 -1.61 -5.76
C VAL A 264 -20.82 -2.68 -4.69
N PHE A 265 -21.45 -2.55 -3.53
CA PHE A 265 -21.26 -3.46 -2.40
C PHE A 265 -21.67 -4.91 -2.74
N ARG A 266 -22.83 -5.10 -3.37
CA ARG A 266 -23.27 -6.44 -3.80
C ARG A 266 -22.28 -7.09 -4.76
N ARG A 267 -21.69 -6.29 -5.66
CA ARG A 267 -20.64 -6.77 -6.57
C ARG A 267 -19.35 -7.11 -5.82
N LEU A 268 -18.93 -6.30 -4.85
CA LEU A 268 -17.78 -6.60 -3.98
C LEU A 268 -17.97 -7.91 -3.23
N PHE A 269 -19.16 -8.17 -2.69
CA PHE A 269 -19.44 -9.39 -1.94
C PHE A 269 -19.38 -10.65 -2.81
N ALA A 270 -19.59 -10.51 -4.12
CA ALA A 270 -19.49 -11.60 -5.09
C ALA A 270 -18.03 -11.93 -5.47
N LEU A 271 -17.07 -11.05 -5.19
CA LEU A 271 -15.63 -11.28 -5.45
C LEU A 271 -15.05 -12.28 -4.46
N ASP A 272 -13.96 -12.97 -4.82
CA ASP A 272 -13.25 -13.84 -3.90
C ASP A 272 -12.55 -13.05 -2.76
N GLY A 273 -12.01 -13.78 -1.77
CA GLY A 273 -11.69 -13.22 -0.45
C GLY A 273 -10.60 -12.13 -0.43
N SER A 274 -9.57 -12.21 -1.27
CA SER A 274 -8.45 -11.26 -1.25
C SER A 274 -8.85 -9.91 -1.86
N TYR A 275 -9.51 -9.93 -3.01
CA TYR A 275 -10.00 -8.73 -3.70
C TYR A 275 -11.04 -8.00 -2.88
N ARG A 276 -11.99 -8.78 -2.35
CA ARG A 276 -13.07 -8.28 -1.53
C ARG A 276 -12.52 -7.45 -0.37
N SER A 277 -11.54 -7.95 0.38
CA SER A 277 -10.98 -7.23 1.52
C SER A 277 -10.35 -5.88 1.13
N LYS A 278 -9.44 -5.87 0.13
CA LYS A 278 -8.75 -4.65 -0.31
C LYS A 278 -9.72 -3.58 -0.81
N LEU A 279 -10.64 -3.97 -1.67
CA LEU A 279 -11.59 -3.05 -2.29
C LEU A 279 -12.58 -2.46 -1.30
N THR A 280 -13.02 -3.30 -0.36
CA THR A 280 -14.04 -2.93 0.62
C THR A 280 -13.56 -1.81 1.52
N ALA A 281 -12.33 -1.90 2.03
CA ALA A 281 -11.74 -0.83 2.83
C ALA A 281 -11.71 0.52 2.08
N SER A 282 -11.32 0.52 0.80
CA SER A 282 -11.27 1.73 -0.03
C SER A 282 -12.67 2.33 -0.29
N VAL A 283 -13.62 1.48 -0.67
CA VAL A 283 -14.98 1.91 -1.04
C VAL A 283 -15.76 2.40 0.18
N ILE A 284 -15.77 1.62 1.27
CA ILE A 284 -16.41 2.00 2.53
C ILE A 284 -15.78 3.28 3.06
N GLY A 285 -14.45 3.38 3.04
CA GLY A 285 -13.71 4.56 3.49
C GLY A 285 -14.28 5.85 2.89
N ARG A 286 -14.54 5.86 1.58
CA ARG A 286 -15.09 7.02 0.87
C ARG A 286 -16.56 7.30 1.20
N VAL A 287 -17.38 6.26 1.22
CA VAL A 287 -18.84 6.42 1.44
C VAL A 287 -19.10 6.90 2.86
N VAL A 288 -18.42 6.30 3.83
CA VAL A 288 -18.51 6.68 5.24
C VAL A 288 -17.91 8.07 5.45
N ALA A 289 -16.79 8.42 4.82
CA ALA A 289 -16.26 9.79 4.89
C ALA A 289 -17.22 10.86 4.35
N ALA A 290 -18.09 10.52 3.40
CA ALA A 290 -19.10 11.44 2.89
C ALA A 290 -20.30 11.57 3.83
N ASN A 291 -20.84 10.45 4.32
CA ASN A 291 -21.97 10.42 5.26
C ASN A 291 -22.04 9.05 5.99
N PRO A 292 -21.50 8.94 7.22
CA PRO A 292 -21.47 7.67 7.95
C PRO A 292 -22.86 7.09 8.25
N GLN A 293 -23.79 7.95 8.67
CA GLN A 293 -25.17 7.57 8.99
C GLN A 293 -25.89 6.99 7.77
N SER A 294 -25.77 7.65 6.62
CA SER A 294 -26.40 7.17 5.39
C SER A 294 -25.77 5.83 4.93
N ALA A 295 -24.45 5.67 5.07
CA ALA A 295 -23.78 4.40 4.80
C ALA A 295 -24.35 3.26 5.67
N TRP A 296 -24.59 3.53 6.96
CA TRP A 296 -25.20 2.58 7.89
C TRP A 296 -26.64 2.23 7.50
N GLU A 297 -27.48 3.23 7.25
CA GLU A 297 -28.88 3.03 6.85
C GLU A 297 -28.99 2.18 5.58
N GLN A 298 -28.07 2.35 4.65
CA GLN A 298 -28.01 1.50 3.46
C GLN A 298 -27.58 0.08 3.76
N ALA A 299 -26.66 -0.10 4.72
CA ALA A 299 -26.27 -1.43 5.17
C ALA A 299 -27.44 -2.21 5.78
N GLU A 300 -28.42 -1.54 6.41
CA GLU A 300 -29.65 -2.18 6.92
C GLU A 300 -30.49 -2.86 5.82
N ASN A 301 -30.36 -2.40 4.57
CA ASN A 301 -31.11 -2.96 3.44
C ASN A 301 -30.42 -4.19 2.80
N LEU A 302 -29.27 -4.61 3.33
CA LEU A 302 -28.53 -5.79 2.88
C LEU A 302 -29.03 -7.05 3.59
N SER A 303 -28.71 -8.23 3.05
CA SER A 303 -29.01 -9.50 3.72
C SER A 303 -28.28 -9.62 5.06
N SER A 304 -28.79 -10.41 6.00
CA SER A 304 -28.14 -10.58 7.32
C SER A 304 -26.71 -11.13 7.24
N VAL A 305 -26.35 -11.84 6.16
CA VAL A 305 -24.97 -12.30 5.92
C VAL A 305 -24.08 -11.12 5.53
N GLU A 306 -24.54 -10.28 4.60
CA GLU A 306 -23.84 -9.07 4.17
C GLU A 306 -23.70 -8.06 5.32
N GLN A 307 -24.77 -7.84 6.08
CA GLN A 307 -24.78 -6.94 7.25
C GLN A 307 -23.70 -7.28 8.28
N ARG A 308 -23.54 -8.56 8.60
CA ARG A 308 -22.54 -9.05 9.57
C ARG A 308 -21.11 -8.73 9.18
N TRP A 309 -20.87 -8.49 7.90
CA TRP A 309 -19.55 -8.16 7.37
C TRP A 309 -19.36 -6.67 7.15
N ILE A 310 -20.36 -5.97 6.63
CA ILE A 310 -20.24 -4.57 6.24
C ILE A 310 -20.39 -3.57 7.39
N LYS A 311 -21.27 -3.84 8.36
CA LYS A 311 -21.50 -2.94 9.50
C LYS A 311 -20.24 -2.76 10.36
N PRO A 312 -19.45 -3.81 10.66
CA PRO A 312 -18.18 -3.64 11.36
C PRO A 312 -17.20 -2.75 10.58
N GLU A 313 -17.07 -2.92 9.27
CA GLU A 313 -16.18 -2.10 8.44
C GLU A 313 -16.63 -0.63 8.36
N ILE A 314 -17.94 -0.37 8.22
CA ILE A 314 -18.49 0.99 8.30
C ILE A 314 -18.13 1.63 9.64
N MET A 315 -18.34 0.89 10.73
CA MET A 315 -18.08 1.39 12.07
C MET A 315 -16.60 1.66 12.34
N ASN A 316 -15.71 0.83 11.78
CA ASN A 316 -14.27 1.06 11.87
C ASN A 316 -13.91 2.45 11.30
N VAL A 317 -14.42 2.78 10.11
CA VAL A 317 -14.18 4.09 9.49
C VAL A 317 -14.92 5.21 10.23
N TRP A 318 -16.19 5.02 10.60
CA TRP A 318 -16.99 6.04 11.30
C TRP A 318 -16.34 6.45 12.62
N SER A 319 -15.83 5.48 13.37
CA SER A 319 -15.11 5.73 14.62
C SER A 319 -13.83 6.57 14.45
N SER A 320 -13.26 6.67 13.24
CA SER A 320 -12.14 7.58 12.97
C SER A 320 -12.59 9.02 12.68
N ILE A 321 -13.85 9.21 12.30
CA ILE A 321 -14.43 10.50 11.89
C ILE A 321 -15.15 11.16 13.07
N ASP A 322 -16.14 10.46 13.64
CA ASP A 322 -16.92 10.91 14.79
C ASP A 322 -17.13 9.76 15.78
N ARG A 323 -16.29 9.74 16.82
CA ARG A 323 -16.30 8.69 17.84
C ARG A 323 -17.55 8.71 18.69
N GLN A 324 -18.02 9.90 19.05
CA GLN A 324 -19.15 10.01 19.96
C GLN A 324 -20.41 9.48 19.28
N GLU A 325 -20.66 9.94 18.06
CA GLU A 325 -21.80 9.48 17.27
C GLU A 325 -21.71 7.97 16.99
N ALA A 326 -20.52 7.47 16.63
CA ALA A 326 -20.28 6.04 16.44
C ALA A 326 -20.63 5.21 17.69
N PHE A 327 -20.22 5.64 18.90
CA PHE A 327 -20.57 4.96 20.15
C PHE A 327 -22.07 4.98 20.42
N GLU A 328 -22.68 6.16 20.30
CA GLU A 328 -24.13 6.31 20.47
C GLU A 328 -24.88 5.37 19.54
N HIS A 329 -24.41 5.21 18.30
CA HIS A 329 -25.01 4.32 17.31
C HIS A 329 -24.86 2.83 17.66
N VAL A 330 -23.68 2.38 18.07
CA VAL A 330 -23.45 0.97 18.43
C VAL A 330 -24.34 0.49 19.57
N THR A 331 -24.63 1.36 20.53
CA THR A 331 -25.51 1.02 21.66
C THR A 331 -26.95 0.73 21.24
N GLN A 332 -27.36 1.16 20.04
CA GLN A 332 -28.72 1.01 19.51
C GLN A 332 -28.91 -0.29 18.71
N ILE A 333 -27.85 -1.06 18.47
CA ILE A 333 -27.92 -2.32 17.71
C ILE A 333 -28.60 -3.40 18.55
N GLU A 334 -29.75 -3.90 18.09
CA GLU A 334 -30.55 -4.90 18.82
C GLU A 334 -29.97 -6.32 18.78
N ASP A 335 -29.34 -6.70 17.67
CA ASP A 335 -28.74 -8.04 17.49
C ASP A 335 -27.40 -8.10 18.26
N PRO A 336 -27.28 -8.93 19.32
CA PRO A 336 -26.07 -8.97 20.15
C PRO A 336 -24.82 -9.44 19.40
N ASP A 337 -24.97 -10.33 18.41
CA ASP A 337 -23.84 -10.85 17.63
C ASP A 337 -23.30 -9.77 16.69
N ILE A 338 -24.19 -8.99 16.07
CA ILE A 338 -23.79 -7.83 15.25
C ILE A 338 -23.19 -6.76 16.14
N GLN A 339 -23.85 -6.43 17.27
CA GLN A 339 -23.38 -5.42 18.21
C GLN A 339 -21.96 -5.71 18.69
N HIS A 340 -21.67 -6.95 19.10
CA HIS A 340 -20.34 -7.33 19.58
C HIS A 340 -19.26 -7.12 18.51
N ARG A 341 -19.53 -7.52 17.25
CA ARG A 341 -18.59 -7.33 16.12
C ARG A 341 -18.36 -5.86 15.81
N VAL A 342 -19.44 -5.08 15.81
CA VAL A 342 -19.40 -3.65 15.51
C VAL A 342 -18.66 -2.90 16.60
N TYR A 343 -18.86 -3.23 17.89
CA TYR A 343 -18.06 -2.70 19.00
C TYR A 343 -16.57 -2.98 18.81
N LYS A 344 -16.21 -4.22 18.47
CA LYS A 344 -14.82 -4.57 18.23
C LYS A 344 -14.20 -3.73 17.11
N SER A 345 -14.90 -3.55 15.98
CA SER A 345 -14.42 -2.72 14.89
C SER A 345 -14.35 -1.23 15.22
N LEU A 346 -15.29 -0.71 16.03
CA LEU A 346 -15.23 0.65 16.58
C LEU A 346 -13.95 0.82 17.41
N ILE A 347 -13.68 -0.11 18.32
CA ILE A 347 -12.50 -0.12 19.18
C ILE A 347 -11.22 -0.17 18.35
N ASP A 348 -11.17 -1.01 17.31
CA ASP A 348 -10.01 -1.13 16.44
C ASP A 348 -9.77 0.18 15.64
N GLY A 349 -10.84 0.82 15.16
CA GLY A 349 -10.75 2.09 14.43
C GLY A 349 -10.29 3.24 15.33
N TRP A 350 -10.87 3.37 16.53
CA TRP A 350 -10.43 4.36 17.51
C TRP A 350 -8.98 4.08 17.97
N SER A 351 -8.63 2.82 18.23
CA SER A 351 -7.28 2.45 18.66
C SER A 351 -6.24 2.73 17.59
N SER A 352 -6.57 2.56 16.31
CA SER A 352 -5.68 2.84 15.18
C SER A 352 -5.28 4.32 15.09
N ASP A 353 -6.24 5.23 15.30
CA ASP A 353 -6.03 6.69 15.23
C ASP A 353 -5.46 7.26 16.54
N GLN A 354 -6.09 6.95 17.68
CA GLN A 354 -5.79 7.57 18.97
C GLN A 354 -5.75 6.54 20.10
N PRO A 355 -4.74 5.65 20.14
CA PRO A 355 -4.70 4.57 21.11
C PRO A 355 -4.66 5.08 22.56
N SER A 356 -3.91 6.14 22.87
CA SER A 356 -3.89 6.72 24.21
C SER A 356 -5.25 7.29 24.63
N ALA A 357 -6.05 7.79 23.68
CA ALA A 357 -7.39 8.28 23.97
C ALA A 357 -8.34 7.13 24.34
N VAL A 358 -8.24 5.96 23.68
CA VAL A 358 -9.00 4.76 24.06
C VAL A 358 -8.72 4.40 25.52
N LEU A 359 -7.42 4.35 25.86
CA LEU A 359 -6.94 3.98 27.19
C LEU A 359 -7.38 4.96 28.29
N ASN A 360 -7.41 6.27 28.00
CA ASN A 360 -7.90 7.30 28.91
C ASN A 360 -9.43 7.34 29.06
N ASN A 361 -10.16 6.60 28.22
CA ASN A 361 -11.62 6.62 28.16
C ASN A 361 -12.25 5.23 28.28
N LEU A 362 -11.56 4.27 28.91
CA LEU A 362 -12.06 2.89 29.10
C LEU A 362 -13.41 2.82 29.83
N GLN A 363 -13.74 3.83 30.64
CA GLN A 363 -15.04 3.95 31.30
C GLN A 363 -16.21 4.12 30.34
N LEU A 364 -15.97 4.64 29.13
CA LEU A 364 -16.98 4.79 28.06
C LEU A 364 -17.22 3.46 27.32
N ILE A 365 -16.27 2.53 27.42
CA ILE A 365 -16.36 1.21 26.79
C ILE A 365 -17.08 0.25 27.75
N PRO A 366 -18.10 -0.50 27.27
CA PRO A 366 -18.78 -1.50 28.09
C PRO A 366 -17.79 -2.49 28.71
N PRO A 367 -17.97 -2.90 29.98
CA PRO A 367 -17.01 -3.75 30.69
C PRO A 367 -16.56 -5.01 29.91
N GLU A 368 -17.47 -5.66 29.21
CA GLU A 368 -17.26 -6.85 28.38
C GLU A 368 -16.33 -6.63 27.18
N HIS A 369 -16.08 -5.38 26.78
CA HIS A 369 -15.24 -5.00 25.65
C HIS A 369 -13.93 -4.31 26.07
N ARG A 370 -13.73 -4.02 27.36
CA ARG A 370 -12.55 -3.29 27.85
C ARG A 370 -11.25 -4.04 27.62
N THR A 371 -11.25 -5.35 27.84
CA THR A 371 -10.06 -6.21 27.63
C THR A 371 -9.58 -6.13 26.18
N ASP A 372 -10.51 -6.19 25.22
CA ASP A 372 -10.20 -6.05 23.79
C ASP A 372 -9.68 -4.65 23.45
N ALA A 373 -10.30 -3.60 24.01
CA ALA A 373 -9.85 -2.22 23.81
C ALA A 373 -8.45 -1.95 24.34
N ILE A 374 -8.15 -2.44 25.54
CA ILE A 374 -6.80 -2.36 26.11
C ILE A 374 -5.81 -3.09 25.20
N GLY A 375 -6.13 -4.32 24.80
CA GLY A 375 -5.26 -5.12 23.92
C GLY A 375 -5.01 -4.45 22.57
N SER A 376 -6.04 -3.85 21.95
CA SER A 376 -5.94 -3.19 20.65
C SER A 376 -5.14 -1.88 20.74
N ALA A 377 -5.44 -1.03 21.72
CA ALA A 377 -4.75 0.25 21.91
C ALA A 377 -3.27 0.06 22.29
N ILE A 378 -2.95 -0.89 23.18
CA ILE A 378 -1.55 -1.21 23.53
C ILE A 378 -0.81 -1.79 22.34
N GLY A 379 -1.45 -2.66 21.55
CA GLY A 379 -0.89 -3.17 20.31
C GLY A 379 -0.56 -2.03 19.32
N GLN A 380 -1.43 -1.03 19.21
CA GLN A 380 -1.19 0.12 18.34
C GLN A 380 -0.07 1.03 18.86
N LEU A 381 -0.01 1.31 20.17
CA LEU A 381 1.12 2.05 20.76
C LEU A 381 2.45 1.34 20.46
N ALA A 382 2.48 0.02 20.61
CA ALA A 382 3.66 -0.78 20.29
C ALA A 382 4.01 -0.73 18.78
N ARG A 383 3.02 -0.78 17.88
CA ARG A 383 3.24 -0.63 16.43
C ARG A 383 3.83 0.75 16.08
N ASN A 384 3.41 1.78 16.79
CA ASN A 384 3.96 3.14 16.68
C ASN A 384 5.29 3.32 17.43
N ARG A 385 5.85 2.25 18.01
CA ARG A 385 7.10 2.23 18.80
C ARG A 385 7.05 3.10 20.07
N SER A 386 5.86 3.37 20.58
CA SER A 386 5.62 4.09 21.83
C SER A 386 5.70 3.16 23.05
N TYR A 387 6.78 2.38 23.17
CA TYR A 387 6.90 1.34 24.21
C TYR A 387 6.88 1.93 25.64
N ASP A 388 7.50 3.09 25.87
CA ASP A 388 7.49 3.76 27.17
C ASP A 388 6.09 4.24 27.59
N GLU A 389 5.23 4.57 26.63
CA GLU A 389 3.84 4.91 26.90
C GLU A 389 2.99 3.67 27.18
N ALA A 390 3.14 2.64 26.37
CA ALA A 390 2.44 1.37 26.57
C ALA A 390 2.79 0.73 27.93
N THR A 391 4.06 0.73 28.30
CA THR A 391 4.53 0.14 29.58
C THR A 391 4.06 0.94 30.79
N ARG A 392 4.10 2.29 30.75
CA ARG A 392 3.51 3.13 31.79
C ARG A 392 2.03 2.84 31.96
N PHE A 393 1.29 2.74 30.86
CA PHE A 393 -0.14 2.42 30.96
C PHE A 393 -0.39 1.05 31.59
N ILE A 394 0.39 0.02 31.23
CA ILE A 394 0.28 -1.31 31.85
C ILE A 394 0.56 -1.26 33.34
N GLN A 395 1.50 -0.43 33.79
CA GLN A 395 1.82 -0.24 35.21
C GLN A 395 0.71 0.50 35.98
N ASP A 396 -0.02 1.40 35.30
CA ASP A 396 -1.14 2.15 35.85
C ASP A 396 -2.45 1.35 35.89
N LEU A 397 -2.51 0.18 35.22
CA LEU A 397 -3.66 -0.73 35.34
C LEU A 397 -3.69 -1.35 36.75
N ASP A 398 -4.82 -1.22 37.44
CA ASP A 398 -5.04 -1.81 38.77
C ASP A 398 -4.69 -3.32 38.82
N GLU A 399 -4.25 -3.78 40.00
CA GLU A 399 -3.57 -5.06 40.28
C GLU A 399 -4.05 -6.30 39.51
N GLN A 400 -3.08 -7.08 39.00
CA GLN A 400 -3.14 -8.49 38.58
C GLN A 400 -4.50 -9.00 38.06
N GLY A 401 -4.92 -8.52 36.90
CA GLY A 401 -6.13 -9.00 36.21
C GLY A 401 -5.90 -9.39 34.75
N GLU A 402 -6.95 -9.91 34.12
CA GLU A 402 -6.97 -10.28 32.70
C GLU A 402 -6.54 -9.12 31.78
N ASN A 403 -6.86 -7.88 32.16
CA ASN A 403 -6.44 -6.68 31.44
C ASN A 403 -4.92 -6.51 31.37
N VAL A 404 -4.21 -6.72 32.49
CA VAL A 404 -2.74 -6.63 32.55
C VAL A 404 -2.11 -7.73 31.70
N VAL A 405 -2.65 -8.95 31.76
CA VAL A 405 -2.21 -10.07 30.93
C VAL A 405 -2.36 -9.72 29.46
N ARG A 406 -3.57 -9.34 29.04
CA ARG A 406 -3.88 -9.05 27.65
C ARG A 406 -3.04 -7.90 27.10
N ALA A 407 -2.90 -6.82 27.88
CA ALA A 407 -2.08 -5.67 27.53
C ALA A 407 -0.61 -6.06 27.33
N SER A 408 -0.06 -6.82 28.27
CA SER A 408 1.33 -7.28 28.24
C SER A 408 1.59 -8.20 27.05
N GLU A 409 0.69 -9.14 26.77
CA GLU A 409 0.79 -10.04 25.63
C GLU A 409 0.75 -9.26 24.30
N SER A 410 -0.18 -8.31 24.16
CA SER A 410 -0.24 -7.43 22.97
C SER A 410 1.04 -6.62 22.80
N LEU A 411 1.58 -6.03 23.87
CA LEU A 411 2.83 -5.27 23.84
C LEU A 411 4.00 -6.16 23.42
N ILE A 412 4.17 -7.30 24.09
CA ILE A 412 5.32 -8.19 23.85
C ILE A 412 5.29 -8.81 22.47
N TYR A 413 4.11 -9.18 21.97
CA TYR A 413 3.98 -9.69 20.61
C TYR A 413 4.54 -8.69 19.59
N ILE A 414 4.16 -7.41 19.68
CA ILE A 414 4.63 -6.39 18.73
C ILE A 414 6.08 -5.95 19.00
N TRP A 415 6.44 -5.77 20.27
CA TRP A 415 7.78 -5.33 20.65
C TRP A 415 8.83 -6.38 20.27
N SER A 416 8.55 -7.67 20.50
CA SER A 416 9.48 -8.74 20.16
C SER A 416 9.81 -8.84 18.67
N MET A 417 8.88 -8.49 17.78
CA MET A 417 9.16 -8.45 16.34
C MET A 417 10.13 -7.32 15.93
N ASN A 418 10.29 -6.30 16.76
CA ASN A 418 11.10 -5.11 16.44
C ASN A 418 12.39 -5.01 17.27
N ASP A 419 12.31 -5.34 18.56
CA ASP A 419 13.41 -5.32 19.53
C ASP A 419 13.18 -6.40 20.60
N PRO A 420 13.49 -7.67 20.29
CA PRO A 420 13.21 -8.78 21.18
C PRO A 420 14.04 -8.76 22.46
N LEU A 421 15.25 -8.19 22.45
CA LEU A 421 16.07 -8.10 23.66
C LEU A 421 15.46 -7.12 24.68
N SER A 422 15.02 -5.95 24.23
CA SER A 422 14.35 -4.99 25.13
C SER A 422 13.03 -5.54 25.66
N ALA A 423 12.25 -6.22 24.81
CA ALA A 423 11.02 -6.91 25.24
C ALA A 423 11.29 -7.96 26.33
N LEU A 424 12.35 -8.77 26.17
CA LEU A 424 12.78 -9.77 27.15
C LEU A 424 13.27 -9.14 28.46
N ASN A 425 14.03 -8.04 28.38
CA ASN A 425 14.48 -7.32 29.56
C ASN A 425 13.30 -6.72 30.34
N TRP A 426 12.29 -6.22 29.64
CA TRP A 426 11.06 -5.75 30.27
C TRP A 426 10.28 -6.91 30.91
N LEU A 427 10.10 -8.03 30.21
CA LEU A 427 9.46 -9.23 30.77
C LEU A 427 10.14 -9.64 32.09
N ARG A 428 11.47 -9.77 32.08
CA ARG A 428 12.24 -10.13 33.27
C ARG A 428 11.96 -9.16 34.43
N ALA A 429 12.10 -7.86 34.18
CA ALA A 429 11.91 -6.82 35.19
C ALA A 429 10.51 -6.83 35.82
N ASN A 430 9.50 -7.35 35.12
CA ASN A 430 8.14 -7.40 35.62
C ASN A 430 7.69 -8.81 36.07
N THR A 431 8.39 -9.89 35.70
CA THR A 431 8.10 -11.25 36.20
C THR A 431 8.48 -11.45 37.67
N GLU A 432 9.49 -10.73 38.17
CA GLU A 432 9.96 -10.82 39.55
C GLU A 432 8.89 -10.41 40.58
N THR A 433 7.88 -9.66 40.18
CA THR A 433 6.76 -9.24 41.04
C THR A 433 5.59 -10.24 41.04
N GLY A 434 5.79 -11.46 40.53
CA GLY A 434 4.73 -12.47 40.43
C GLY A 434 3.63 -12.08 39.42
N GLY A 435 3.98 -11.26 38.42
CA GLY A 435 3.04 -10.79 37.41
C GLY A 435 2.54 -11.94 36.52
N PRO A 436 1.32 -11.83 35.97
CA PRO A 436 0.66 -12.91 35.24
C PRO A 436 1.18 -13.07 33.80
N TYR A 437 2.50 -13.00 33.60
CA TYR A 437 3.10 -13.13 32.28
C TYR A 437 3.04 -14.59 31.83
N SER A 438 2.45 -14.81 30.66
CA SER A 438 2.37 -16.14 30.09
C SER A 438 3.75 -16.62 29.62
N SER A 439 4.02 -17.91 29.80
CA SER A 439 5.17 -18.59 29.18
C SER A 439 5.18 -18.40 27.65
N ILE A 440 4.01 -18.13 27.06
CA ILE A 440 3.82 -17.76 25.66
C ILE A 440 4.55 -16.45 25.31
N SER A 441 4.47 -15.42 26.16
CA SER A 441 5.13 -14.12 25.92
C SER A 441 6.66 -14.27 25.93
N LEU A 442 7.19 -15.04 26.88
CA LEU A 442 8.62 -15.37 26.93
C LEU A 442 9.04 -16.15 25.68
N TYR A 443 8.28 -17.19 25.31
CA TYR A 443 8.54 -17.99 24.12
C TYR A 443 8.60 -17.14 22.85
N MET A 444 7.61 -16.26 22.64
CA MET A 444 7.58 -15.36 21.47
C MET A 444 8.81 -14.47 21.40
N ALA A 445 9.20 -13.86 22.52
CA ALA A 445 10.34 -12.95 22.54
C ALA A 445 11.68 -13.68 22.37
N ILE A 446 11.84 -14.87 22.96
CA ILE A 446 13.00 -15.75 22.72
C ILE A 446 13.04 -16.20 21.26
N GLU A 447 11.92 -16.59 20.67
CA GLU A 447 11.85 -17.03 19.28
C GLU A 447 12.33 -15.90 18.34
N GLN A 448 11.81 -14.68 18.50
CA GLN A 448 12.23 -13.54 17.69
C GLN A 448 13.72 -13.22 17.90
N LEU A 449 14.21 -13.21 19.15
CA LEU A 449 15.64 -13.00 19.43
C LEU A 449 16.50 -14.07 18.75
N SER A 450 16.05 -15.33 18.76
CA SER A 450 16.78 -16.46 18.17
C SER A 450 16.93 -16.32 16.66
N LEU A 451 15.89 -15.81 15.98
CA LEU A 451 15.91 -15.59 14.53
C LEU A 451 16.82 -14.41 14.14
N GLN A 452 16.88 -13.38 14.99
CA GLN A 452 17.68 -12.18 14.78
C GLN A 452 19.15 -12.39 15.17
N ASP A 453 19.40 -12.76 16.44
CA ASP A 453 20.72 -12.96 17.04
C ASP A 453 20.70 -14.17 18.02
N PRO A 454 20.99 -15.39 17.51
CA PRO A 454 20.98 -16.59 18.33
C PRO A 454 22.08 -16.62 19.39
N THR A 455 23.21 -15.92 19.18
CA THR A 455 24.27 -15.85 20.19
C THR A 455 23.81 -15.02 21.37
N GLN A 456 23.15 -13.89 21.11
CA GLN A 456 22.54 -13.08 22.15
C GLN A 456 21.38 -13.80 22.86
N ALA A 457 20.58 -14.60 22.14
CA ALA A 457 19.54 -15.42 22.75
C ALA A 457 20.10 -16.44 23.75
N ILE A 458 21.23 -17.08 23.43
CA ILE A 458 21.89 -18.02 24.37
C ILE A 458 22.55 -17.28 25.53
N ALA A 459 23.23 -16.15 25.26
CA ALA A 459 23.77 -15.33 26.33
C ALA A 459 22.67 -14.86 27.30
N PHE A 460 21.48 -14.53 26.77
CA PHE A 460 20.31 -14.22 27.57
C PHE A 460 19.82 -15.43 28.38
N ALA A 461 19.79 -16.62 27.78
CA ALA A 461 19.45 -17.85 28.49
C ALA A 461 20.44 -18.18 29.63
N ASP A 462 21.74 -17.94 29.43
CA ASP A 462 22.79 -18.20 30.42
C ASP A 462 22.77 -17.20 31.58
N ALA A 463 22.43 -15.94 31.30
CA ALA A 463 22.49 -14.87 32.28
C ALA A 463 21.25 -14.80 33.20
N ASN A 464 20.16 -15.50 32.88
CA ASN A 464 18.86 -15.25 33.49
C ASN A 464 18.14 -16.52 33.93
N GLU A 465 17.64 -16.50 35.17
CA GLU A 465 16.66 -17.46 35.67
C GLU A 465 15.29 -16.78 35.63
N PHE A 466 14.36 -17.28 34.81
CA PHE A 466 12.94 -16.98 35.00
C PHE A 466 12.40 -17.93 36.06
N PRO A 467 11.49 -17.48 36.95
CA PRO A 467 11.03 -18.29 38.10
C PRO A 467 10.58 -19.72 37.75
N ASP A 468 10.03 -19.91 36.54
CA ASP A 468 9.50 -21.19 36.06
C ASP A 468 10.18 -21.70 34.77
N THR A 469 11.27 -21.08 34.30
CA THR A 469 11.94 -21.49 33.06
C THR A 469 13.45 -21.60 33.28
N THR A 470 13.98 -22.80 33.08
CA THR A 470 15.41 -23.05 33.19
C THR A 470 16.16 -22.48 31.99
N SER A 471 17.44 -22.12 32.19
CA SER A 471 18.36 -21.75 31.12
C SER A 471 18.31 -22.77 29.96
N GLU A 472 18.32 -24.06 30.29
CA GLU A 472 18.27 -25.15 29.33
C GLU A 472 16.98 -25.14 28.50
N SER A 473 15.83 -24.82 29.09
CA SER A 473 14.56 -24.74 28.36
C SER A 473 14.59 -23.60 27.34
N ILE A 474 15.16 -22.44 27.70
CA ILE A 474 15.31 -21.33 26.76
C ILE A 474 16.27 -21.73 25.63
N LYS A 475 17.42 -22.34 25.93
CA LYS A 475 18.36 -22.82 24.90
C LYS A 475 17.72 -23.84 23.95
N ILE A 476 16.87 -24.73 24.47
CA ILE A 476 16.07 -25.66 23.66
C ILE A 476 15.18 -24.88 22.68
N GLN A 477 14.46 -23.87 23.18
CA GLN A 477 13.58 -23.03 22.36
C GLN A 477 14.36 -22.29 21.27
N VAL A 478 15.55 -21.76 21.58
CA VAL A 478 16.43 -21.11 20.59
C VAL A 478 16.75 -22.05 19.43
N ILE A 479 17.14 -23.29 19.74
CA ILE A 479 17.51 -24.29 18.73
C ILE A 479 16.28 -24.71 17.91
N GLN A 480 15.13 -24.90 18.56
CA GLN A 480 13.87 -25.24 17.89
C GLN A 480 13.41 -24.14 16.94
N ALA A 481 13.47 -22.87 17.36
CA ALA A 481 13.12 -21.71 16.54
C ALA A 481 14.00 -21.61 15.30
N LEU A 482 15.33 -21.81 15.45
CA LEU A 482 16.25 -21.83 14.32
C LEU A 482 15.93 -23.00 13.35
N ALA A 483 15.62 -24.18 13.88
CA ALA A 483 15.33 -25.37 13.08
C ALA A 483 14.02 -25.24 12.28
N SER A 484 12.94 -24.76 12.91
CA SER A 484 11.62 -24.59 12.27
C SER A 484 11.65 -23.56 11.13
N HIS A 485 12.57 -22.61 11.18
CA HIS A 485 12.77 -21.58 10.15
C HIS A 485 13.89 -21.95 9.15
N GLY A 486 14.33 -23.21 9.12
CA GLY A 486 15.32 -23.70 8.16
C GLY A 486 16.76 -23.22 8.39
N ARG A 487 17.06 -22.62 9.56
CA ARG A 487 18.40 -22.09 9.91
C ARG A 487 19.27 -23.14 10.60
N PHE A 488 19.36 -24.32 10.01
CA PHE A 488 19.97 -25.51 10.61
C PHE A 488 21.44 -25.35 10.99
N GLU A 489 22.26 -24.70 10.16
CA GLU A 489 23.68 -24.50 10.47
C GLU A 489 23.87 -23.66 11.73
N ARG A 490 23.00 -22.65 11.92
CA ARG A 490 22.98 -21.84 13.14
C ARG A 490 22.51 -22.66 14.34
N ALA A 491 21.50 -23.50 14.15
CA ALA A 491 21.02 -24.40 15.21
C ALA A 491 22.11 -25.39 15.64
N LYS A 492 22.83 -26.00 14.69
CA LYS A 492 23.96 -26.92 14.93
C LYS A 492 25.11 -26.22 15.68
N ALA A 493 25.41 -24.97 15.33
CA ALA A 493 26.45 -24.19 16.01
C ALA A 493 26.14 -23.89 17.49
N VAL A 494 24.87 -23.93 17.88
CA VAL A 494 24.42 -23.69 19.26
C VAL A 494 24.37 -24.99 20.10
N LEU A 495 24.23 -26.16 19.47
CA LEU A 495 24.16 -27.46 20.17
C LEU A 495 25.24 -27.71 21.23
N PRO A 496 26.53 -27.37 21.01
CA PRO A 496 27.58 -27.63 22.00
C PRO A 496 27.40 -26.87 23.33
N GLN A 497 26.49 -25.90 23.38
CA GLN A 497 26.23 -25.05 24.54
C GLN A 497 25.17 -25.63 25.51
N LEU A 498 24.63 -26.82 25.20
CA LEU A 498 23.68 -27.55 26.02
C LEU A 498 24.38 -28.57 26.93
N GLN A 499 23.84 -28.77 28.15
CA GLN A 499 24.29 -29.84 29.05
C GLN A 499 23.62 -31.20 28.72
N ASP A 500 24.35 -32.28 28.98
CA ASP A 500 24.29 -33.55 28.23
C ASP A 500 22.99 -34.41 28.27
N PRO A 501 22.08 -34.36 29.25
CA PRO A 501 20.90 -35.26 29.20
C PRO A 501 19.75 -34.77 28.28
N LEU A 502 19.66 -33.47 27.96
CA LEU A 502 18.56 -32.90 27.15
C LEU A 502 18.79 -32.95 25.63
N ASN A 503 19.98 -33.38 25.20
CA ASN A 503 20.34 -33.53 23.79
C ASN A 503 19.32 -34.41 23.03
N ARG A 504 18.77 -35.48 23.62
CA ARG A 504 17.93 -36.43 22.86
C ARG A 504 16.73 -35.78 22.16
N VAL A 505 15.93 -34.98 22.88
CA VAL A 505 14.69 -34.39 22.33
C VAL A 505 15.01 -33.37 21.25
N ILE A 506 16.13 -32.66 21.40
CA ILE A 506 16.56 -31.60 20.50
C ILE A 506 17.11 -32.19 19.22
N TYR A 507 17.95 -33.23 19.32
CA TYR A 507 18.46 -33.94 18.15
C TYR A 507 17.31 -34.62 17.37
N ASP A 508 16.33 -35.22 18.04
CA ASP A 508 15.12 -35.76 17.38
C ASP A 508 14.32 -34.66 16.67
N SER A 509 14.06 -33.54 17.35
CA SER A 509 13.34 -32.41 16.77
C SER A 509 14.07 -31.79 15.57
N LEU A 510 15.39 -31.58 15.66
CA LEU A 510 16.23 -31.12 14.55
C LEU A 510 16.22 -32.12 13.39
N GLY A 511 16.35 -33.41 13.70
CA GLY A 511 16.28 -34.49 12.72
C GLY A 511 14.99 -34.51 11.92
N ARG A 512 13.86 -34.45 12.61
CA ARG A 512 12.52 -34.39 11.98
C ARG A 512 12.35 -33.14 11.13
N ASN A 513 12.82 -31.98 11.60
CA ASN A 513 12.78 -30.76 10.80
C ASN A 513 13.67 -30.89 9.56
N LEU A 514 14.90 -31.40 9.68
CA LEU A 514 15.78 -31.63 8.53
C LEU A 514 15.12 -32.54 7.49
N ILE A 515 14.47 -33.64 7.91
CA ILE A 515 13.72 -34.53 7.02
C ILE A 515 12.54 -33.80 6.36
N PHE A 516 11.78 -33.01 7.12
CA PHE A 516 10.64 -32.23 6.61
C PHE A 516 11.05 -31.23 5.51
N PHE A 517 12.23 -30.63 5.64
CA PHE A 517 12.81 -29.72 4.65
C PHE A 517 13.66 -30.42 3.58
N ASP A 518 13.49 -31.74 3.37
CA ASP A 518 14.20 -32.58 2.39
C ASP A 518 15.74 -32.59 2.53
N ARG A 519 16.22 -32.41 3.77
CA ARG A 519 17.64 -32.45 4.17
C ARG A 519 17.98 -33.77 4.85
N SER A 520 17.56 -34.89 4.26
CA SER A 520 17.75 -36.24 4.84
C SER A 520 19.23 -36.61 5.08
N TYR A 521 20.16 -36.13 4.24
CA TYR A 521 21.59 -36.35 4.44
C TYR A 521 22.11 -35.66 5.70
N ASP A 522 21.71 -34.41 5.91
CA ASP A 522 22.09 -33.64 7.10
C ASP A 522 21.47 -34.21 8.37
N ALA A 523 20.25 -34.78 8.27
CA ALA A 523 19.63 -35.51 9.37
C ALA A 523 20.43 -36.78 9.76
N ILE A 524 20.98 -37.50 8.77
CA ILE A 524 21.88 -38.64 8.98
C ILE A 524 23.20 -38.18 9.58
N GLU A 525 23.75 -37.06 9.10
CA GLU A 525 25.00 -36.51 9.63
C GLU A 525 24.85 -36.08 11.08
N LEU A 526 23.77 -35.36 11.41
CA LEU A 526 23.42 -34.97 12.77
C LEU A 526 23.25 -36.20 13.70
N ALA A 527 22.72 -37.31 13.17
CA ALA A 527 22.57 -38.54 13.94
C ALA A 527 23.90 -39.20 14.32
N LYS A 528 24.99 -38.96 13.57
CA LYS A 528 26.32 -39.51 13.89
C LYS A 528 26.91 -38.90 15.15
N ASP A 529 26.46 -37.70 15.52
CA ASP A 529 26.88 -37.02 16.75
C ASP A 529 26.16 -37.59 18.00
N LEU A 530 25.15 -38.46 17.81
CA LEU A 530 24.52 -39.21 18.91
C LEU A 530 25.33 -40.45 19.28
N PRO A 531 25.33 -40.90 20.56
CA PRO A 531 25.91 -42.18 20.96
C PRO A 531 25.37 -43.34 20.12
N GLU A 532 26.23 -44.28 19.71
CA GLU A 532 25.88 -45.41 18.82
C GLU A 532 24.68 -46.23 19.32
N SER A 533 24.57 -46.39 20.65
CA SER A 533 23.42 -47.01 21.32
C SER A 533 22.05 -46.37 21.01
N ARG A 534 22.04 -45.17 20.42
CA ARG A 534 20.84 -44.37 20.12
C ARG A 534 20.54 -44.26 18.63
N TRP A 535 21.39 -44.77 17.73
CA TRP A 535 21.16 -44.68 16.28
C TRP A 535 19.94 -45.48 15.84
N ILE A 536 19.72 -46.65 16.44
CA ILE A 536 18.63 -47.57 16.08
C ILE A 536 17.25 -46.97 16.36
N ASP A 537 17.11 -46.12 17.38
CA ASP A 537 15.84 -45.47 17.73
C ASP A 537 15.54 -44.23 16.88
N TYR A 538 16.57 -43.63 16.26
CA TYR A 538 16.43 -42.43 15.42
C TYR A 538 16.09 -42.75 13.96
N PHE A 539 16.54 -43.92 13.47
CA PHE A 539 16.28 -44.39 12.10
C PHE A 539 15.04 -45.29 11.95
N LYS A 540 14.36 -45.60 13.05
CA LYS A 540 13.04 -46.24 13.06
C LYS A 540 11.96 -45.17 13.07
#